data_AF-A0A1Q7J342-F1
#
_entry.id   AF-A0A1Q7J342-F1
#
_cell.length_a   1.000
_cell.length_b   1.000
_cell.length_c   1.000
_cell.angle_alpha   90.00
_cell.angle_beta   90.00
_cell.angle_gamma   90.00
#
_symmetry.space_group_name_H-M   'P 1'
#
loop_
_entity.id
_entity.type
_entity.pdbx_description
1 polymer ?
#
loop_
_entity_poly.entity_id
_entity_poly.type
_entity_poly.pdbx_seq_one_letter_code
_entity_poly.pdbx_strand_id
1 'polypeptide(L)' 'MTRGQAGGARPATLRLLNWYTGCIFRAAARDAEALRAFLEVMGLVRRPVSLLRPRIVARALAGGLR' A
#
# COMPACT_ATOMS: atom_id res chain seq x y z
N MET A 1 -24.03 -16.10 -21.87
CA MET A 1 -24.15 -15.71 -20.45
C MET A 1 -23.23 -16.58 -19.59
N THR A 2 -21.91 -16.32 -19.58
CA THR A 2 -20.99 -17.06 -18.70
C THR A 2 -20.89 -16.33 -17.37
N ARG A 3 -21.63 -16.83 -16.39
CA ARG A 3 -21.53 -16.51 -14.96
C ARG A 3 -20.13 -16.94 -14.48
N GLY A 4 -19.15 -16.03 -14.59
CA GLY A 4 -17.79 -16.23 -14.09
C GLY A 4 -17.80 -16.23 -12.57
N GLN A 5 -17.67 -17.42 -12.00
CA GLN A 5 -17.61 -17.67 -10.58
C GLN A 5 -16.42 -16.94 -9.94
N ALA A 6 -16.66 -15.89 -9.15
CA ALA A 6 -15.69 -15.41 -8.17
C ALA A 6 -15.91 -16.10 -6.81
N GLY A 7 -16.08 -17.43 -6.85
CA GLY A 7 -15.97 -18.28 -5.67
C GLY A 7 -14.49 -18.62 -5.48
N GLY A 8 -13.80 -17.90 -4.62
CA GLY A 8 -12.41 -18.18 -4.31
C GLY A 8 -11.86 -17.12 -3.38
N ALA A 9 -11.38 -17.54 -2.22
CA ALA A 9 -10.81 -16.70 -1.17
C ALA A 9 -10.09 -15.49 -1.77
N ARG A 10 -10.49 -14.25 -1.38
CA ARG A 10 -9.72 -13.04 -1.72
C ARG A 10 -8.25 -13.39 -1.50
N PRO A 11 -7.41 -13.43 -2.55
CA PRO A 11 -6.10 -14.04 -2.44
C PRO A 11 -5.39 -13.37 -1.27
N ALA A 12 -4.68 -14.13 -0.45
CA ALA A 12 -3.98 -13.58 0.71
C ALA A 12 -3.12 -12.36 0.31
N THR A 13 -2.60 -12.38 -0.92
CA THR A 13 -1.94 -11.26 -1.61
C THR A 13 -2.79 -9.99 -1.69
N LEU A 14 -4.07 -10.08 -2.04
CA LEU A 14 -4.97 -8.92 -2.15
C LEU A 14 -5.34 -8.38 -0.76
N ARG A 15 -5.53 -9.28 0.23
CA ARG A 15 -5.70 -8.87 1.64
C ARG A 15 -4.44 -8.16 2.17
N LEU A 16 -3.26 -8.69 1.86
CA LEU A 16 -1.98 -8.11 2.22
C LEU A 16 -1.78 -6.74 1.56
N LEU A 17 -2.09 -6.60 0.28
CA LEU A 17 -2.05 -5.30 -0.40
C LEU A 17 -3.03 -4.31 0.24
N ASN A 18 -4.26 -4.73 0.52
CA ASN A 18 -5.26 -3.84 1.09
C ASN A 18 -4.89 -3.37 2.50
N TRP A 19 -4.35 -4.29 3.32
CA TRP A 19 -3.78 -3.97 4.63
C TRP A 19 -2.58 -3.02 4.51
N TYR A 20 -1.66 -3.29 3.56
CA TYR A 20 -0.50 -2.45 3.31
C TYR A 20 -0.88 -1.03 2.88
N THR A 21 -1.89 -0.89 2.03
CA THR A 21 -2.45 0.40 1.64
C THR A 21 -2.97 1.16 2.87
N GLY A 22 -3.67 0.48 3.79
CA GLY A 22 -4.09 1.05 5.06
C GLY A 22 -2.92 1.55 5.93
N CYS A 23 -1.84 0.77 6.02
CA CYS A 23 -0.62 1.19 6.71
C CYS A 23 0.03 2.42 6.06
N ILE A 24 0.11 2.46 4.73
CA ILE A 24 0.64 3.62 3.99
C ILE A 24 -0.20 4.88 4.26
N PHE A 25 -1.53 4.80 4.16
CA PHE A 25 -2.39 5.96 4.42
C PHE A 25 -2.20 6.51 5.83
N ARG A 26 -2.09 5.62 6.82
CA ARG A 26 -1.92 5.98 8.22
C ARG A 26 -0.52 6.57 8.50
N ALA A 27 0.50 6.05 7.84
CA ALA A 27 1.85 6.60 7.93
C ALA A 27 2.00 7.92 7.18
N ALA A 28 1.35 8.09 6.02
CA ALA A 28 1.34 9.34 5.27
C ALA A 28 0.68 10.48 6.07
N ALA A 29 -0.25 10.19 6.97
CA ALA A 29 -0.84 11.18 7.87
C ALA A 29 0.12 11.68 8.98
N ARG A 30 1.22 10.96 9.26
CA ARG A 30 2.15 11.25 10.37
C ARG A 30 3.60 11.50 9.95
N ASP A 31 4.00 11.02 8.78
CA ASP A 31 5.37 11.11 8.27
C ASP A 31 5.36 11.80 6.88
N ALA A 32 6.01 12.96 6.80
CA ALA A 32 6.07 13.75 5.58
C ALA A 32 6.86 13.07 4.45
N GLU A 33 7.82 12.18 4.77
CA GLU A 33 8.54 11.42 3.73
C GLU A 33 7.66 10.31 3.14
N ALA A 34 6.87 9.62 3.97
CA ALA A 34 5.90 8.62 3.53
C ALA A 34 4.81 9.26 2.66
N LEU A 35 4.31 10.44 3.06
CA LEU A 35 3.37 11.22 2.25
C LEU A 35 3.98 11.63 0.92
N ARG A 36 5.22 12.13 0.92
CA ARG A 36 5.92 12.53 -0.31
C ARG A 36 6.12 11.36 -1.26
N ALA A 37 6.57 10.21 -0.76
CA ALA A 37 6.72 9.00 -1.56
C ALA A 37 5.38 8.48 -2.11
N PHE A 38 4.31 8.61 -1.33
CA PHE A 38 2.95 8.27 -1.78
C PHE A 38 2.48 9.20 -2.90
N LEU A 39 2.65 10.51 -2.73
CA LEU A 39 2.30 11.50 -3.74
C LEU A 39 3.13 11.35 -5.03
N GLU A 40 4.42 11.03 -4.93
CA GLU A 40 5.27 10.73 -6.10
C GLU A 40 4.78 9.50 -6.87
N VAL A 41 4.28 8.48 -6.17
CA VAL A 41 3.72 7.29 -6.84
C VAL A 41 2.33 7.56 -7.40
N MET A 42 1.46 8.26 -6.66
CA MET A 42 0.14 8.67 -7.14
C MET A 42 0.23 9.61 -8.35
N GLY A 43 1.23 10.50 -8.35
CA GLY A 43 1.55 11.37 -9.47
C GLY A 43 2.29 10.67 -10.62
N LEU A 44 2.47 9.35 -10.57
CA LEU A 44 3.21 8.54 -11.55
C LEU A 44 4.67 8.98 -11.79
N VAL A 45 5.21 9.84 -10.92
CA VAL A 45 6.59 10.32 -10.95
C VAL A 45 7.55 9.18 -10.64
N ARG A 46 7.14 8.24 -9.77
CA ARG A 46 7.86 6.98 -9.53
C ARG A 46 6.96 5.78 -9.75
N ARG A 47 7.58 4.69 -10.17
CA ARG A 47 6.93 3.38 -10.26
C ARG A 47 6.35 2.97 -8.89
N PRO A 48 5.16 2.36 -8.85
CA PRO A 48 4.53 1.90 -7.60
C PRO A 48 5.34 0.85 -6.84
N VAL A 49 6.23 0.11 -7.52
CA VAL A 49 7.21 -0.76 -6.86
C VAL A 49 8.21 -0.02 -5.96
N SER A 50 8.38 1.30 -6.11
CA SER A 50 9.17 2.09 -5.14
C SER A 50 8.53 2.13 -3.76
N LEU A 51 7.19 2.09 -3.65
CA LEU A 51 6.51 2.00 -2.36
C LEU A 51 6.78 0.66 -1.65
N LEU A 52 7.18 -0.38 -2.36
CA LEU A 52 7.54 -1.69 -1.77
C LEU A 52 8.98 -1.72 -1.24
N ARG A 53 9.73 -0.61 -1.32
CA ARG A 53 11.09 -0.58 -0.78
C ARG A 53 11.05 -0.76 0.73
N PRO A 54 11.94 -1.59 1.32
CA PRO A 54 11.93 -1.91 2.74
C PRO A 54 12.03 -0.68 3.65
N ARG A 55 12.66 0.41 3.19
CA ARG A 55 12.69 1.70 3.92
C ARG A 55 11.30 2.32 4.06
N ILE A 56 10.49 2.33 3.00
CA ILE A 56 9.14 2.91 3.00
C ILE A 56 8.17 1.96 3.71
N VAL A 57 8.32 0.65 3.52
CA VAL A 57 7.56 -0.38 4.26
C VAL A 57 7.82 -0.26 5.77
N ALA A 58 9.07 -0.11 6.20
CA ALA A 58 9.41 0.08 7.61
C ALA A 58 8.81 1.36 8.20
N ARG A 59 8.80 2.47 7.44
CA ARG A 59 8.13 3.72 7.85
C ARG A 59 6.61 3.57 7.88
N ALA A 60 6.03 2.88 6.90
CA ALA A 60 4.60 2.59 6.83
C ALA A 60 4.14 1.73 8.01
N LEU A 61 4.94 0.74 8.38
CA LEU A 61 4.73 -0.11 9.55
C LEU A 61 4.91 0.67 10.86
N ALA A 62 5.98 1.46 11.00
CA ALA A 62 6.23 2.28 12.17
C ALA A 62 5.11 3.33 12.42
N GLY A 63 4.56 3.90 11.35
CA GLY A 63 3.42 4.83 11.44
C GLY A 63 2.05 4.14 11.60
N GLY A 64 1.90 2.90 11.14
CA GLY A 64 0.66 2.14 11.18
C GLY A 64 0.44 1.29 12.44
N LEU A 65 1.52 0.89 13.13
CA LEU A 65 1.51 0.04 14.34
C LEU A 65 1.29 0.81 15.65
N ARG A 66 1.01 2.13 15.61
CA ARG A 66 0.81 2.99 16.79
C ARG A 66 -0.47 3.81 16.69
#